data_AF-A0A6N7C4N8-F1
#
_entry.id   AF-A0A6N7C4N8-F1
#
_cell.length_a   1.000
_cell.length_b   1.000
_cell.length_c   1.000
_cell.angle_alpha   90.00
_cell.angle_beta   90.00
_cell.angle_gamma   90.00
#
_symmetry.space_group_name_H-M   'P 1'
#
loop_
_entity.id
_entity.type
_entity.pdbx_description
1 polymer ?
#
loop_
_entity_poly.entity_id
_entity_poly.type
_entity_poly.pdbx_seq_one_letter_code
_entity_poly.pdbx_strand_id
1 'polypeptide(L)'
;MQSSTNIRLVNLPILFDALHIDTLSADIQAKIARVDACLPQTQCGLCEHPDGCLPYAAAIVLDGEPYNKCVPGGQPVTNAIAQTLDIDTSNTTLTAVPSQWPIDATSERPTEVRAVIREDDCIGCTKCIPACPVDAIVGTGKHMHTIFTDLCTGCELCIAPCPVDCIDLVTIEREISEPERIAEQEDLRQRYHTHLKRVTEQLADTSNSRPVVSMVEAKLNNAASQSLNISESQAKNTIAAAKLRTKIKKLEKQLSVRANDKKQVELESLQAELESLQVAL
;
A
#
# COMPACT_ATOMS: atom_id res chain seq x y z
N MET A 1 33.38 17.25 13.92
CA MET A 1 32.78 15.91 14.21
C MET A 1 31.41 15.92 13.58
N GLN A 2 31.32 15.37 12.36
CA GLN A 2 30.11 15.45 11.53
C GLN A 2 29.05 14.49 12.09
N SER A 3 27.86 15.04 12.38
CA SER A 3 26.70 14.31 12.88
C SER A 3 26.17 13.34 11.83
N SER A 4 25.96 12.09 12.23
CA SER A 4 25.65 10.90 11.42
C SER A 4 24.25 10.89 10.77
N THR A 5 23.65 12.03 10.46
CA THR A 5 22.24 12.15 10.06
C THR A 5 22.02 12.32 8.55
N ASN A 6 23.08 12.43 7.73
CA ASN A 6 22.97 12.88 6.32
C ASN A 6 23.26 11.81 5.25
N ILE A 7 23.25 10.51 5.59
CA ILE A 7 23.60 9.42 4.65
C ILE A 7 22.35 8.68 4.09
N ARG A 8 21.14 9.02 4.53
CA ARG A 8 19.92 8.22 4.25
C ARG A 8 19.14 8.55 2.95
N LEU A 9 19.56 9.54 2.16
CA LEU A 9 18.76 10.05 1.02
C LEU A 9 19.38 9.90 -0.37
N VAL A 10 20.63 9.44 -0.50
CA VAL A 10 21.38 9.49 -1.77
C VAL A 10 21.34 8.22 -2.64
N ASN A 11 20.51 7.23 -2.32
CA ASN A 11 20.32 6.04 -3.16
C ASN A 11 18.91 5.48 -3.00
N LEU A 12 17.92 6.25 -3.43
CA LEU A 12 16.53 5.88 -3.40
C LEU A 12 16.08 5.51 -4.84
N PRO A 13 15.52 4.30 -5.06
CA PRO A 13 15.20 3.78 -6.39
C PRO A 13 14.13 4.63 -7.09
N ILE A 14 14.35 4.91 -8.39
CA ILE A 14 13.51 5.51 -9.47
C ILE A 14 12.17 6.17 -9.09
N LEU A 15 11.35 5.54 -8.25
CA LEU A 15 10.11 6.09 -7.69
C LEU A 15 10.31 7.41 -6.92
N PHE A 16 11.42 7.55 -6.19
CA PHE A 16 11.67 8.76 -5.41
C PHE A 16 12.41 9.86 -6.17
N ASP A 17 13.02 9.54 -7.32
CA ASP A 17 13.63 10.54 -8.20
C ASP A 17 12.60 11.56 -8.69
N ALA A 18 11.34 11.14 -8.84
CA ALA A 18 10.23 12.03 -9.19
C ALA A 18 9.94 13.11 -8.14
N LEU A 19 10.37 12.93 -6.89
CA LEU A 19 10.23 13.92 -5.82
C LEU A 19 11.32 14.99 -5.87
N HIS A 20 12.41 14.77 -6.64
CA HIS A 20 13.54 15.70 -6.79
C HIS A 20 14.12 16.22 -5.47
N ILE A 21 14.08 15.41 -4.40
CA ILE A 21 14.45 15.83 -3.03
C ILE A 21 15.92 16.28 -2.96
N ASP A 22 16.79 15.64 -3.74
CA ASP A 22 18.21 15.95 -3.85
C ASP A 22 18.49 17.37 -4.37
N THR A 23 17.57 17.94 -5.15
CA THR A 23 17.68 19.29 -5.70
C THR A 23 17.20 20.39 -4.74
N LEU A 24 16.51 20.02 -3.66
CA LEU A 24 15.93 20.95 -2.69
C LEU A 24 17.01 21.55 -1.78
N SER A 25 16.68 22.64 -1.08
CA SER A 25 17.59 23.22 -0.08
C SER A 25 17.79 22.28 1.11
N ALA A 26 18.96 22.35 1.75
CA ALA A 26 19.28 21.49 2.90
C ALA A 26 18.26 21.62 4.06
N ASP A 27 17.68 22.80 4.25
CA ASP A 27 16.62 23.02 5.25
C ASP A 27 15.34 22.25 4.90
N ILE A 28 14.91 22.29 3.64
CA ILE A 28 13.73 21.56 3.17
C ILE A 28 13.97 20.04 3.26
N GLN A 29 15.13 19.57 2.81
CA GLN A 29 15.51 18.15 2.93
C GLN A 29 15.47 17.67 4.38
N ALA A 30 16.00 18.46 5.32
CA ALA A 30 15.98 18.15 6.74
C ALA A 30 14.56 18.11 7.30
N LYS A 31 13.67 19.02 6.88
CA LYS A 31 12.25 19.01 7.28
C LYS A 31 11.53 17.76 6.78
N ILE A 32 11.69 17.41 5.51
CA ILE A 32 11.11 16.17 4.93
C ILE A 32 11.58 14.95 5.73
N ALA A 33 12.89 14.86 5.99
CA ALA A 33 13.46 13.75 6.76
C ALA A 33 12.90 13.66 8.20
N ARG A 34 12.68 14.79 8.87
CA ARG A 34 12.06 14.81 10.21
C ARG A 34 10.59 14.37 10.18
N VAL A 35 9.82 14.78 9.17
CA VAL A 35 8.42 14.34 9.00
C VAL A 35 8.37 12.84 8.68
N ASP A 36 9.20 12.34 7.76
CA ASP A 36 9.28 10.91 7.44
C ASP A 36 9.65 10.06 8.66
N ALA A 37 10.53 10.57 9.54
CA ALA A 37 10.92 9.91 10.78
C ALA A 37 9.75 9.77 11.79
N CYS A 38 8.69 10.58 11.68
CA CYS A 38 7.50 10.45 12.51
C CYS A 38 6.55 9.35 12.02
N LEU A 39 6.64 8.95 10.76
CA LEU A 39 5.71 8.01 10.13
C LEU A 39 6.02 6.56 10.56
N PRO A 40 4.99 5.68 10.66
CA PRO A 40 5.15 4.31 11.12
C PRO A 40 5.84 3.38 10.10
N GLN A 41 6.18 3.89 8.90
CA GLN A 41 6.90 3.16 7.86
C GLN A 41 6.20 1.85 7.39
N THR A 42 4.87 1.78 7.50
CA THR A 42 4.08 0.62 7.05
C THR A 42 3.97 0.52 5.53
N GLN A 43 4.23 1.62 4.81
CA GLN A 43 4.15 1.75 3.35
C GLN A 43 2.77 1.39 2.76
N CYS A 44 1.69 1.61 3.54
CA CYS A 44 0.34 1.15 3.20
C CYS A 44 -0.41 1.97 2.14
N GLY A 45 -0.01 3.23 1.92
CA GLY A 45 -0.68 4.13 0.97
C GLY A 45 -2.10 4.59 1.37
N LEU A 46 -2.56 4.32 2.61
CA LEU A 46 -3.87 4.76 3.10
C LEU A 46 -4.02 6.29 3.17
N CYS A 47 -2.91 7.02 3.14
CA CYS A 47 -2.87 8.49 3.06
C CYS A 47 -2.89 9.03 1.62
N GLU A 48 -3.29 8.22 0.64
CA GLU A 48 -3.34 8.56 -0.80
C GLU A 48 -1.96 8.63 -1.48
N HIS A 49 -0.90 8.27 -0.76
CA HIS A 49 0.47 8.13 -1.28
C HIS A 49 0.85 6.65 -1.43
N PRO A 50 0.49 5.99 -2.55
CA PRO A 50 0.70 4.55 -2.74
C PRO A 50 2.18 4.14 -2.79
N ASP A 51 3.06 5.11 -3.05
CA ASP A 51 4.51 4.89 -3.21
C ASP A 51 5.26 4.96 -1.86
N GLY A 52 4.54 5.10 -0.74
CA GLY A 52 5.08 4.93 0.62
C GLY A 52 5.00 6.16 1.51
N CYS A 53 5.73 6.13 2.62
CA CYS A 53 5.73 7.17 3.64
C CYS A 53 6.47 8.45 3.21
N LEU A 54 7.60 8.31 2.52
CA LEU A 54 8.42 9.45 2.10
C LEU A 54 7.69 10.44 1.16
N PRO A 55 6.93 10.00 0.14
CA PRO A 55 6.11 10.91 -0.68
C PRO A 55 5.12 11.73 0.13
N TYR A 56 4.46 11.12 1.13
CA TYR A 56 3.55 11.84 2.02
C TYR A 56 4.28 12.89 2.86
N ALA A 57 5.45 12.53 3.42
CA ALA A 57 6.29 13.48 4.14
C ALA A 57 6.75 14.65 3.26
N ALA A 58 7.09 14.38 1.99
CA ALA A 58 7.44 15.41 1.02
C ALA A 58 6.24 16.32 0.72
N ALA A 59 5.06 15.77 0.45
CA ALA A 59 3.85 16.54 0.14
C ALA A 59 3.39 17.43 1.30
N ILE A 60 3.56 16.99 2.56
CA ILE A 60 3.32 17.83 3.75
C ILE A 60 4.21 19.08 3.71
N VAL A 61 5.50 18.92 3.41
CA VAL A 61 6.49 20.01 3.48
C VAL A 61 6.45 20.91 2.24
N LEU A 62 6.25 20.33 1.06
CA LEU A 62 6.33 21.03 -0.23
C LEU A 62 4.99 21.63 -0.66
N ASP A 63 3.91 20.87 -0.49
CA ASP A 63 2.59 21.20 -1.01
C ASP A 63 1.62 21.65 0.10
N GLY A 64 2.05 21.60 1.36
CA GLY A 64 1.21 21.94 2.52
C GLY A 64 0.07 20.96 2.74
N GLU A 65 0.24 19.71 2.31
CA GLU A 65 -0.78 18.67 2.47
C GLU A 65 -1.12 18.45 3.97
N PRO A 66 -2.39 18.18 4.32
CA PRO A 66 -2.77 17.92 5.70
C PRO A 66 -1.95 16.79 6.35
N TYR A 67 -1.35 17.08 7.50
CA TYR A 67 -0.46 16.16 8.25
C TYR A 67 -1.18 15.11 9.10
N ASN A 68 -2.50 14.99 8.97
CA ASN A 68 -3.37 14.12 9.76
C ASN A 68 -3.89 12.89 9.00
N LYS A 69 -3.38 12.62 7.79
CA LYS A 69 -3.86 11.53 6.92
C LYS A 69 -3.22 10.17 7.22
N CYS A 70 -2.21 10.08 8.09
CA CYS A 70 -1.57 8.82 8.43
C CYS A 70 -2.49 7.93 9.28
N VAL A 71 -3.32 7.11 8.63
CA VAL A 71 -4.26 6.20 9.29
C VAL A 71 -3.57 5.30 10.34
N PRO A 72 -2.54 4.49 10.03
CA PRO A 72 -1.89 3.64 11.03
C PRO A 72 -1.12 4.43 12.11
N GLY A 73 -0.76 5.68 11.84
CA GLY A 73 -0.05 6.54 12.80
C GLY A 73 -0.98 7.20 13.82
N GLY A 74 -2.25 7.39 13.46
CA GLY A 74 -3.27 7.98 14.33
C GLY A 74 -2.93 9.39 14.82
N GLN A 75 -3.57 9.76 15.93
CA GLN A 75 -3.37 11.06 16.56
C GLN A 75 -1.93 11.27 17.06
N PRO A 76 -1.23 10.26 17.63
CA PRO A 76 0.16 10.45 18.06
C PRO A 76 1.10 10.90 16.94
N VAL A 77 1.00 10.31 15.74
CA VAL A 77 1.81 10.72 14.59
C VAL A 77 1.40 12.10 14.06
N THR A 78 0.10 12.39 14.04
CA THR A 78 -0.42 13.71 13.66
C THR A 78 0.17 14.82 14.54
N ASN A 79 0.20 14.59 15.86
CA ASN A 79 0.78 15.53 16.83
C ASN A 79 2.30 15.66 16.67
N ALA A 80 3.01 14.54 16.47
CA ALA A 80 4.46 14.53 16.29
C ALA A 80 4.89 15.30 15.02
N ILE A 81 4.12 15.21 13.94
CA ILE A 81 4.37 15.97 12.71
C ILE A 81 4.09 17.46 12.95
N ALA A 82 2.98 17.82 13.60
CA ALA A 82 2.68 19.22 13.92
C ALA A 82 3.82 19.88 14.73
N GLN A 83 4.32 19.18 15.75
CA GLN A 83 5.47 19.62 16.54
C GLN A 83 6.74 19.74 15.69
N THR A 84 6.97 18.81 14.76
CA THR A 84 8.12 18.83 13.85
C THR A 84 8.12 20.03 12.90
N LEU A 85 6.94 20.48 12.50
CA LEU A 85 6.71 21.62 11.62
C LEU A 85 6.62 22.96 12.37
N ASP A 86 6.86 22.96 13.68
CA ASP A 86 6.72 24.13 14.56
C ASP A 86 5.34 24.81 14.46
N ILE A 87 4.29 24.00 14.21
CA ILE A 87 2.91 24.49 14.16
C ILE A 87 2.41 24.70 15.58
N ASP A 88 1.86 25.88 15.86
CA ASP A 88 1.24 26.17 17.15
C ASP A 88 -0.06 25.36 17.33
N THR A 89 0.06 24.24 18.05
CA THR A 89 -1.04 23.33 18.33
C THR A 89 -2.06 23.88 19.32
N SER A 90 -1.82 25.05 19.94
CA SER A 90 -2.76 25.66 20.88
C SER A 90 -4.07 26.10 20.24
N ASN A 91 -4.07 26.37 18.92
CA ASN A 91 -5.24 26.85 18.17
C ASN A 91 -5.61 25.99 16.95
N THR A 92 -4.68 25.18 16.42
CA THR A 92 -4.91 24.42 15.17
C THR A 92 -4.30 23.02 15.24
N THR A 93 -5.00 22.10 15.92
CA THR A 93 -4.64 20.67 15.89
C THR A 93 -5.59 19.93 14.96
N LEU A 94 -5.07 19.35 13.89
CA LEU A 94 -5.85 18.49 13.02
C LEU A 94 -6.18 17.16 13.74
N THR A 95 -7.41 16.69 13.58
CA THR A 95 -7.82 15.35 14.05
C THR A 95 -7.38 14.30 13.04
N ALA A 96 -6.73 13.24 13.50
CA ALA A 96 -6.30 12.13 12.63
C ALA A 96 -7.48 11.51 11.88
N VAL A 97 -7.25 11.14 10.62
CA VAL A 97 -8.20 10.34 9.84
C VAL A 97 -8.45 9.01 10.57
N PRO A 98 -9.72 8.60 10.78
CA PRO A 98 -10.03 7.41 11.57
C PRO A 98 -9.58 6.12 10.89
N SER A 99 -9.17 5.16 11.70
CA SER A 99 -8.91 3.78 11.26
C SER A 99 -10.17 2.92 11.37
N GLN A 100 -10.24 1.86 10.55
CA GLN A 100 -11.22 0.79 10.73
C GLN A 100 -10.93 -0.08 11.97
N TRP A 101 -9.68 -0.07 12.42
CA TRP A 101 -9.22 -0.82 13.59
C TRP A 101 -9.40 0.01 14.87
N PRO A 102 -9.77 -0.62 15.99
CA PRO A 102 -9.95 0.08 17.26
C PRO A 102 -8.64 0.72 17.73
N ILE A 103 -8.73 1.77 18.52
CA ILE A 103 -7.54 2.42 19.11
C ILE A 103 -7.01 1.55 20.24
N ASP A 104 -5.71 1.29 20.22
CA ASP A 104 -4.97 0.65 21.30
C ASP A 104 -4.81 1.63 22.47
N ALA A 105 -5.16 1.17 23.68
CA ALA A 105 -5.24 2.02 24.86
C ALA A 105 -3.85 2.48 25.35
N THR A 106 -2.80 1.72 25.05
CA THR A 106 -1.44 1.99 25.52
C THR A 106 -0.71 2.97 24.61
N SER A 107 -0.82 2.78 23.30
CA SER A 107 -0.12 3.58 22.30
C SER A 107 -0.93 4.75 21.75
N GLU A 108 -2.24 4.78 21.99
CA GLU A 108 -3.21 5.73 21.40
C GLU A 108 -3.22 5.71 19.86
N ARG A 109 -2.63 4.67 19.25
CA ARG A 109 -2.62 4.42 17.81
C ARG A 109 -3.65 3.35 17.46
N PRO A 110 -4.10 3.23 16.21
CA PRO A 110 -4.91 2.09 15.81
C PRO A 110 -4.20 0.77 16.10
N THR A 111 -4.99 -0.22 16.52
CA THR A 111 -4.52 -1.56 16.84
C THR A 111 -3.80 -2.13 15.62
N GLU A 112 -2.59 -2.63 15.86
CA GLU A 112 -1.79 -3.22 14.81
C GLU A 112 -2.42 -4.53 14.32
N VAL A 113 -2.32 -4.77 13.02
CA VAL A 113 -2.78 -6.02 12.40
C VAL A 113 -1.64 -6.69 11.66
N ARG A 114 -1.73 -8.02 11.49
CA ARG A 114 -0.84 -8.81 10.65
C ARG A 114 -1.65 -9.67 9.69
N ALA A 115 -1.12 -9.86 8.50
CA ALA A 115 -1.72 -10.74 7.52
C ALA A 115 -1.35 -12.20 7.81
N VAL A 116 -2.32 -13.10 7.68
CA VAL A 116 -2.15 -14.56 7.81
C VAL A 116 -2.78 -15.22 6.60
N ILE A 117 -2.10 -16.22 6.03
CA ILE A 117 -2.63 -17.01 4.92
C ILE A 117 -3.37 -18.23 5.47
N ARG A 118 -4.60 -18.43 5.02
CA ARG A 118 -5.32 -19.68 5.22
C ARG A 118 -4.75 -20.75 4.31
N GLU A 119 -4.17 -21.77 4.93
CA GLU A 119 -3.40 -22.82 4.26
C GLU A 119 -4.25 -23.59 3.25
N ASP A 120 -5.43 -24.04 3.66
CA ASP A 120 -6.35 -24.86 2.84
C ASP A 120 -6.85 -24.15 1.58
N ASP A 121 -6.91 -22.82 1.59
CA ASP A 121 -7.43 -22.00 0.49
C ASP A 121 -6.31 -21.59 -0.49
N CYS A 122 -5.04 -21.65 -0.09
CA CYS A 122 -3.93 -21.09 -0.84
C CYS A 122 -3.56 -21.97 -2.05
N ILE A 123 -3.70 -21.41 -3.26
CA ILE A 123 -3.40 -22.13 -4.51
C ILE A 123 -1.98 -21.90 -5.05
N GLY A 124 -1.10 -21.22 -4.32
CA GLY A 124 0.27 -20.96 -4.76
C GLY A 124 0.40 -20.11 -6.03
N CYS A 125 -0.44 -19.08 -6.19
CA CYS A 125 -0.48 -18.25 -7.41
C CYS A 125 0.60 -17.16 -7.51
N THR A 126 1.45 -17.01 -6.50
CA THR A 126 2.55 -16.03 -6.33
C THR A 126 2.20 -14.54 -6.44
N LYS A 127 0.94 -14.14 -6.63
CA LYS A 127 0.54 -12.73 -6.81
C LYS A 127 0.70 -11.84 -5.57
N CYS A 128 0.67 -12.43 -4.38
CA CYS A 128 0.86 -11.71 -3.12
C CYS A 128 2.31 -11.29 -2.88
N ILE A 129 3.29 -12.06 -3.40
CA ILE A 129 4.71 -11.86 -3.15
C ILE A 129 5.18 -10.48 -3.64
N PRO A 130 4.98 -10.08 -4.91
CA PRO A 130 5.42 -8.75 -5.39
C PRO A 130 4.65 -7.59 -4.77
N ALA A 131 3.48 -7.84 -4.15
CA ALA A 131 2.69 -6.80 -3.50
C ALA A 131 3.15 -6.49 -2.07
N CYS A 132 4.03 -7.32 -1.49
CA CYS A 132 4.54 -7.09 -0.14
C CYS A 132 5.70 -6.10 -0.16
N PRO A 133 5.57 -4.89 0.41
CA PRO A 133 6.61 -3.86 0.33
C PRO A 133 7.85 -4.20 1.16
N VAL A 134 7.73 -5.13 2.10
CA VAL A 134 8.80 -5.51 3.05
C VAL A 134 9.25 -6.96 2.87
N ASP A 135 8.83 -7.61 1.79
CA ASP A 135 9.19 -8.99 1.45
C ASP A 135 8.90 -10.02 2.56
N ALA A 136 7.82 -9.82 3.33
CA ALA A 136 7.40 -10.70 4.42
C ALA A 136 6.72 -12.00 3.95
N ILE A 137 6.39 -12.13 2.66
CA ILE A 137 5.67 -13.28 2.10
C ILE A 137 6.63 -14.19 1.35
N VAL A 138 6.63 -15.48 1.71
CA VAL A 138 7.47 -16.50 1.08
C VAL A 138 6.64 -17.65 0.53
N GLY A 139 7.11 -18.22 -0.57
CA GLY A 139 6.61 -19.47 -1.13
C GLY A 139 6.90 -19.57 -2.62
N THR A 140 6.37 -20.61 -3.26
CA THR A 140 6.66 -20.93 -4.65
C THR A 140 5.39 -21.22 -5.44
N GLY A 141 5.49 -21.20 -6.77
CA GLY A 141 4.37 -21.52 -7.64
C GLY A 141 3.78 -22.91 -7.30
N LYS A 142 2.44 -22.96 -7.22
CA LYS A 142 1.65 -24.17 -6.91
C LYS A 142 1.89 -24.77 -5.52
N HIS A 143 2.58 -24.07 -4.63
CA HIS A 143 2.74 -24.45 -3.23
C HIS A 143 2.16 -23.37 -2.34
N MET A 144 1.74 -23.75 -1.13
CA MET A 144 1.25 -22.82 -0.13
C MET A 144 2.31 -21.75 0.18
N HIS A 145 1.89 -20.50 0.28
CA HIS A 145 2.74 -19.41 0.76
C HIS A 145 2.50 -19.15 2.26
N THR A 146 3.46 -18.53 2.91
CA THR A 146 3.40 -18.15 4.34
C THR A 146 3.83 -16.69 4.50
N ILE A 147 3.28 -16.03 5.52
CA ILE A 147 3.64 -14.66 5.89
C ILE A 147 4.41 -14.71 7.22
N PHE A 148 5.59 -14.12 7.26
CA PHE A 148 6.30 -13.87 8.51
C PHE A 148 5.62 -12.71 9.24
N THR A 149 4.82 -13.03 10.26
CA THR A 149 4.03 -12.04 11.02
C THR A 149 4.90 -10.99 11.69
N ASP A 150 6.12 -11.35 12.08
CA ASP A 150 7.08 -10.42 12.71
C ASP A 150 7.59 -9.36 11.74
N LEU A 151 7.55 -9.64 10.43
CA LEU A 151 7.97 -8.71 9.37
C LEU A 151 6.79 -8.01 8.69
N CYS A 152 5.58 -8.53 8.86
CA CYS A 152 4.40 -7.98 8.22
C CYS A 152 4.05 -6.63 8.86
N THR A 153 3.80 -5.61 8.05
CA THR A 153 3.42 -4.27 8.53
C THR A 153 1.91 -4.07 8.69
N GLY A 154 1.11 -5.07 8.33
CA GLY A 154 -0.35 -4.93 8.27
C GLY A 154 -0.83 -3.98 7.16
N CYS A 155 -0.03 -3.74 6.11
CA CYS A 155 -0.37 -2.79 5.03
C CYS A 155 -1.52 -3.20 4.11
N GLU A 156 -2.04 -4.43 4.24
CA GLU A 156 -3.20 -4.95 3.47
C GLU A 156 -3.00 -5.07 1.94
N LEU A 157 -1.86 -4.63 1.40
CA LEU A 157 -1.55 -4.62 -0.04
C LEU A 157 -1.61 -6.02 -0.71
N CYS A 158 -1.42 -7.08 0.06
CA CYS A 158 -1.46 -8.46 -0.43
C CYS A 158 -2.89 -9.01 -0.63
N ILE A 159 -3.91 -8.39 -0.05
CA ILE A 159 -5.30 -8.88 -0.08
C ILE A 159 -5.89 -8.77 -1.49
N ALA A 160 -5.83 -7.58 -2.10
CA ALA A 160 -6.44 -7.36 -3.41
C ALA A 160 -5.87 -8.25 -4.54
N PRO A 161 -4.54 -8.49 -4.62
CA PRO A 161 -3.94 -9.41 -5.59
C PRO A 161 -4.33 -10.89 -5.42
N CYS A 162 -4.77 -11.31 -4.23
CA CYS A 162 -5.13 -12.70 -3.96
C CYS A 162 -6.41 -13.10 -4.72
N PRO A 163 -6.34 -14.08 -5.65
CA PRO A 163 -7.49 -14.45 -6.48
C PRO A 163 -8.50 -15.34 -5.76
N VAL A 164 -8.09 -15.97 -4.66
CA VAL A 164 -8.90 -16.91 -3.85
C VAL A 164 -9.24 -16.33 -2.49
N ASP A 165 -8.79 -15.10 -2.20
CA ASP A 165 -9.07 -14.38 -0.96
C ASP A 165 -8.67 -15.13 0.32
N CYS A 166 -7.53 -15.82 0.27
CA CYS A 166 -7.02 -16.65 1.36
C CYS A 166 -6.20 -15.89 2.42
N ILE A 167 -6.30 -14.55 2.50
CA ILE A 167 -5.49 -13.73 3.40
C ILE A 167 -6.40 -13.01 4.38
N ASP A 168 -6.21 -13.27 5.67
CA ASP A 168 -6.93 -12.61 6.76
C ASP A 168 -6.03 -11.61 7.48
N LEU A 169 -6.64 -10.60 8.09
CA LEU A 169 -5.98 -9.68 9.00
C LEU A 169 -6.35 -10.06 10.43
N VAL A 170 -5.35 -10.28 11.26
CA VAL A 170 -5.51 -10.56 12.69
C VAL A 170 -4.92 -9.41 13.49
N THR A 171 -5.65 -8.96 14.51
CA THR A 171 -5.14 -7.97 15.47
C THR A 171 -4.04 -8.58 16.30
N ILE A 172 -3.00 -7.80 16.57
CA ILE A 172 -1.93 -8.16 17.48
C ILE A 172 -1.85 -7.12 18.58
N GLU A 173 -2.06 -7.58 19.81
CA GLU A 173 -1.80 -6.81 21.01
C GLU A 173 -0.32 -6.93 21.34
N ARG A 174 0.39 -5.80 21.31
CA ARG A 174 1.82 -5.79 21.63
C ARG A 174 2.19 -4.49 22.32
N GLU A 175 2.79 -4.63 23.49
CA GLU A 175 3.40 -3.52 24.21
C GLU A 175 4.86 -3.40 23.76
N ILE A 176 5.18 -2.30 23.07
CA ILE A 176 6.56 -1.96 22.70
C ILE A 176 6.89 -0.56 23.18
N SER A 177 8.12 -0.39 23.67
CA SER A 177 8.62 0.91 24.08
C SER A 177 8.87 1.83 22.87
N GLU A 178 8.89 3.14 23.10
CA GLU A 178 9.18 4.10 22.02
C GLU A 178 10.55 3.88 21.33
N PRO A 179 11.65 3.52 22.04
CA PRO A 179 12.91 3.17 21.39
C PRO A 179 12.80 1.94 20.47
N GLU A 180 12.07 0.90 20.89
CA GLU A 180 11.83 -0.29 20.07
C GLU A 180 11.00 0.05 18.84
N ARG A 181 10.00 0.91 18.99
CA ARG A 181 9.17 1.40 17.87
C ARG A 181 9.99 2.17 16.84
N ILE A 182 10.89 3.05 17.28
CA ILE A 182 11.79 3.80 16.38
C ILE A 182 12.73 2.83 15.63
N ALA A 183 13.25 1.81 16.32
CA ALA A 183 14.09 0.79 15.70
C ALA A 183 13.32 -0.03 14.65
N GLU A 184 12.08 -0.43 14.95
CA GLU A 184 11.20 -1.14 14.02
C GLU A 184 10.87 -0.28 12.79
N GLN A 185 10.51 0.99 12.97
CA GLN A 185 10.26 1.92 11.87
C GLN A 185 11.47 2.04 10.93
N GLU A 186 12.68 2.08 11.48
CA GLU A 186 13.91 2.10 10.70
C GLU A 186 14.14 0.79 9.94
N ASP A 187 13.94 -0.37 10.56
CA ASP A 187 14.05 -1.68 9.90
C ASP A 187 13.05 -1.79 8.74
N LEU A 188 11.79 -1.40 8.96
CA LEU A 188 10.76 -1.41 7.93
C LEU A 188 11.10 -0.49 6.75
N ARG A 189 11.62 0.71 7.03
CA ARG A 189 12.12 1.64 6.00
C ARG A 189 13.24 1.00 5.18
N GLN A 190 14.22 0.38 5.83
CA GLN A 190 15.36 -0.26 5.15
C GLN A 190 14.92 -1.44 4.29
N ARG A 191 13.98 -2.27 4.78
CA ARG A 191 13.39 -3.37 4.01
C ARG A 191 12.68 -2.86 2.77
N TYR A 192 11.89 -1.80 2.91
CA TYR A 192 11.20 -1.21 1.77
C TYR A 192 12.18 -0.68 0.71
N HIS A 193 13.23 0.02 1.11
CA HIS A 193 14.25 0.50 0.17
C HIS A 193 14.97 -0.66 -0.53
N THR A 194 15.25 -1.75 0.19
CA THR A 194 15.86 -2.96 -0.38
C THR A 194 14.93 -3.65 -1.37
N HIS A 195 13.65 -3.77 -1.03
CA HIS A 195 12.61 -4.28 -1.93
C HIS A 195 12.54 -3.46 -3.21
N LEU A 196 12.45 -2.13 -3.11
CA LEU A 196 12.36 -1.26 -4.27
C LEU A 196 13.60 -1.37 -5.16
N LYS A 197 14.81 -1.42 -4.57
CA LYS A 197 16.04 -1.64 -5.34
C LYS A 197 15.99 -2.95 -6.14
N ARG A 198 15.55 -4.04 -5.50
CA ARG A 198 15.39 -5.35 -6.15
C ARG A 198 14.37 -5.28 -7.30
N VAL A 199 13.24 -4.61 -7.10
CA VAL A 199 12.22 -4.42 -8.15
C VAL A 199 12.78 -3.61 -9.31
N THR A 200 13.51 -2.53 -9.03
CA THR A 200 14.17 -1.71 -10.05
C THR A 200 15.19 -2.51 -10.88
N GLU A 201 16.03 -3.31 -10.22
CA GLU A 201 17.00 -4.18 -10.90
C GLU A 201 16.30 -5.22 -11.80
N GLN A 202 15.20 -5.81 -11.32
CA GLN A 202 14.38 -6.75 -12.11
C GLN A 202 13.73 -6.10 -13.33
N LEU A 203 13.31 -4.83 -13.23
CA LEU A 203 12.73 -4.09 -14.35
C LEU A 203 13.77 -3.68 -15.39
N ALA A 204 15.01 -3.40 -14.96
CA ALA A 204 16.11 -3.05 -15.85
C ALA A 204 16.64 -4.27 -16.64
N ASP A 205 16.52 -5.47 -16.08
CA ASP A 205 16.93 -6.72 -16.72
C ASP A 205 15.91 -7.21 -17.75
N THR A 206 16.00 -6.68 -18.97
CA THR A 206 15.18 -7.07 -20.14
C THR A 206 15.41 -8.51 -20.63
N SER A 207 16.42 -9.21 -20.11
CA SER A 207 16.75 -10.58 -20.52
C SER A 207 15.85 -11.64 -19.86
N ASN A 208 15.20 -11.31 -18.74
CA ASN A 208 14.32 -12.23 -18.03
C ASN A 208 12.85 -11.96 -18.41
N SER A 209 12.32 -12.79 -19.29
CA SER A 209 10.99 -12.61 -19.88
C SER A 209 9.87 -12.73 -18.83
N ARG A 210 9.11 -11.64 -18.70
CA ARG A 210 7.88 -11.37 -17.92
C ARG A 210 8.11 -10.78 -16.53
N PRO A 211 7.98 -9.44 -16.40
CA PRO A 211 7.71 -8.83 -15.12
C PRO A 211 6.46 -9.49 -14.53
N VAL A 212 6.53 -9.89 -13.27
CA VAL A 212 5.36 -10.32 -12.51
C VAL A 212 4.52 -9.07 -12.28
N VAL A 213 3.60 -8.80 -13.20
CA VAL A 213 2.56 -7.75 -13.22
C VAL A 213 2.71 -6.75 -12.08
N SER A 214 3.60 -5.77 -12.27
CA SER A 214 3.62 -4.61 -11.40
C SER A 214 2.45 -3.70 -11.79
N MET A 215 1.85 -3.01 -10.81
CA MET A 215 0.82 -1.99 -11.09
C MET A 215 1.32 -0.88 -12.03
N VAL A 216 2.64 -0.76 -12.22
CA VAL A 216 3.31 0.16 -13.14
C VAL A 216 3.04 -0.22 -14.61
N GLU A 217 3.03 -1.51 -14.97
CA GLU A 217 2.67 -1.96 -16.33
C GLU A 217 1.20 -1.67 -16.67
N ALA A 218 0.30 -1.74 -15.69
CA ALA A 218 -1.10 -1.40 -15.88
C ALA A 218 -1.32 0.10 -16.17
N LYS A 219 -0.49 0.99 -15.59
CA LYS A 219 -0.49 2.42 -15.90
C LYS A 219 0.09 2.70 -17.30
N LEU A 220 1.16 2.01 -17.69
CA LEU A 220 1.79 2.14 -19.01
C LEU A 220 0.89 1.66 -20.16
N ASN A 221 0.16 0.56 -19.98
CA ASN A 221 -0.76 0.05 -21.00
C ASN A 221 -2.00 0.92 -21.21
N ASN A 222 -2.39 1.73 -20.22
CA ASN A 222 -3.49 2.70 -20.38
C ASN A 222 -3.09 3.93 -21.23
N ALA A 223 -1.80 4.28 -21.28
CA ALA A 223 -1.31 5.41 -22.07
C ALA A 223 -1.24 5.12 -23.59
N ALA A 224 -1.35 3.85 -24.00
CA ALA A 224 -1.26 3.41 -25.39
C ALA A 224 -2.63 3.07 -26.03
N SER A 225 -3.71 3.70 -25.57
CA SER A 225 -5.02 3.54 -26.22
C SER A 225 -5.08 4.35 -27.52
N GLN A 226 -4.83 3.67 -28.64
CA GLN A 226 -5.08 4.20 -29.99
C GLN A 226 -6.56 4.59 -30.14
N SER A 227 -6.79 5.76 -30.73
CA SER A 227 -8.11 6.34 -31.00
C SER A 227 -8.93 5.45 -31.94
N LEU A 228 -9.87 4.69 -31.37
CA LEU A 228 -10.97 4.07 -32.10
C LEU A 228 -12.20 4.98 -31.99
N ASN A 229 -12.83 5.27 -33.13
CA ASN A 229 -14.08 6.03 -33.24
C ASN A 229 -15.24 5.22 -32.63
N ILE A 230 -15.39 5.29 -31.31
CA ILE A 230 -16.50 4.72 -30.54
C ILE A 230 -17.18 5.88 -29.80
N SER A 231 -18.51 5.90 -29.73
CA SER A 231 -19.19 6.94 -28.96
C SER A 231 -18.74 6.89 -27.50
N GLU A 232 -18.57 8.05 -26.87
CA GLU A 232 -18.05 8.15 -25.50
C GLU A 232 -18.87 7.30 -24.49
N SER A 233 -20.17 7.14 -24.74
CA SER A 233 -21.06 6.28 -23.95
C SER A 233 -20.82 4.78 -24.18
N GLN A 234 -20.59 4.34 -25.42
CA GLN A 234 -20.28 2.95 -25.74
C GLN A 234 -18.91 2.54 -25.17
N ALA A 235 -17.92 3.42 -25.20
CA ALA A 235 -16.61 3.18 -24.59
C ALA A 235 -16.73 3.03 -23.05
N LYS A 236 -17.48 3.91 -22.40
CA LYS A 236 -17.76 3.85 -20.94
C LYS A 236 -18.46 2.55 -20.54
N ASN A 237 -19.51 2.15 -21.28
CA ASN A 237 -20.25 0.93 -21.01
C ASN A 237 -19.40 -0.34 -21.24
N THR A 238 -18.56 -0.35 -22.27
CA THR A 238 -17.64 -1.48 -22.55
C THR A 238 -16.62 -1.66 -21.42
N ILE A 239 -16.04 -0.56 -20.93
CA ILE A 239 -15.09 -0.59 -19.80
C ILE A 239 -15.78 -1.05 -18.51
N ALA A 240 -17.00 -0.55 -18.23
CA ALA A 240 -17.78 -0.97 -17.07
C ALA A 240 -18.09 -2.47 -17.10
N ALA A 241 -18.55 -2.98 -18.25
CA ALA A 241 -18.81 -4.40 -18.45
C ALA A 241 -17.55 -5.27 -18.27
N ALA A 242 -16.38 -4.83 -18.74
CA ALA A 242 -15.12 -5.53 -18.55
C ALA A 242 -14.70 -5.60 -17.07
N LYS A 243 -14.90 -4.51 -16.31
CA LYS A 243 -14.65 -4.48 -14.86
C LYS A 243 -15.57 -5.46 -14.12
N LEU A 244 -16.86 -5.48 -14.46
CA LEU A 244 -17.83 -6.41 -13.86
C LEU A 244 -17.46 -7.87 -14.15
N ARG A 245 -17.15 -8.23 -15.40
CA ARG A 245 -16.69 -9.59 -15.76
C ARG A 245 -15.48 -10.03 -14.95
N THR A 246 -14.54 -9.12 -14.73
CA THR A 246 -13.33 -9.42 -13.93
C THR A 246 -13.67 -9.67 -12.47
N LYS A 247 -14.57 -8.87 -11.89
CA LYS A 247 -15.06 -9.06 -10.51
C LYS A 247 -15.82 -10.37 -10.35
N ILE A 248 -16.76 -10.67 -11.26
CA ILE A 248 -17.53 -11.92 -11.30
C ILE A 248 -16.58 -13.12 -11.31
N LYS A 249 -15.60 -13.15 -12.22
CA LYS A 249 -14.63 -14.24 -12.29
C LYS A 249 -13.79 -14.40 -11.02
N LYS A 250 -13.49 -13.30 -10.33
CA LYS A 250 -12.80 -13.33 -9.03
C LYS A 250 -13.71 -13.97 -7.96
N LEU A 251 -14.97 -13.55 -7.87
CA LEU A 251 -15.94 -14.12 -6.92
C LEU A 251 -16.22 -15.60 -7.19
N GLU A 252 -16.43 -16.00 -8.45
CA GLU A 252 -16.58 -17.41 -8.84
C GLU A 252 -15.37 -18.24 -8.39
N LYS A 253 -14.16 -17.70 -8.55
CA LYS A 253 -12.95 -18.39 -8.12
C LYS A 253 -12.88 -18.52 -6.59
N GLN A 254 -13.25 -17.49 -5.84
CA GLN A 254 -13.31 -17.53 -4.38
C GLN A 254 -14.34 -18.56 -3.91
N LEU A 255 -15.55 -18.56 -4.48
CA LEU A 255 -16.63 -19.50 -4.15
C LEU A 255 -16.27 -20.96 -4.51
N SER A 256 -15.47 -21.17 -5.56
CA SER A 256 -14.97 -22.51 -5.92
C SER A 256 -13.99 -23.10 -4.90
N VAL A 257 -13.33 -22.25 -4.12
CA VAL A 257 -12.41 -22.67 -3.05
C VAL A 257 -13.15 -22.79 -1.73
N ARG A 258 -14.01 -21.81 -1.42
CA ARG A 258 -14.76 -21.78 -0.16
C ARG A 258 -16.14 -21.14 -0.34
N ALA A 259 -17.17 -21.88 0.06
CA ALA A 259 -18.55 -21.37 0.07
C ALA A 259 -18.68 -20.17 1.03
N ASN A 260 -19.41 -19.14 0.60
CA ASN A 260 -19.69 -17.94 1.39
C ASN A 260 -20.99 -17.29 0.89
N ASP A 261 -22.03 -17.29 1.72
CA ASP A 261 -23.36 -16.79 1.35
C ASP A 261 -23.35 -15.31 0.96
N LYS A 262 -22.56 -14.48 1.63
CA LYS A 262 -22.47 -13.04 1.32
C LYS A 262 -21.88 -12.82 -0.07
N LYS A 263 -20.84 -13.56 -0.43
CA LYS A 263 -20.21 -13.49 -1.75
C LYS A 263 -21.09 -14.08 -2.85
N GLN A 264 -21.91 -15.08 -2.51
CA GLN A 264 -22.90 -15.64 -3.42
C GLN A 264 -23.94 -14.57 -3.80
N VAL A 265 -24.46 -13.84 -2.80
CA VAL A 265 -25.38 -12.72 -3.04
C VAL A 265 -24.71 -11.59 -3.85
N GLU A 266 -23.44 -11.26 -3.54
CA GLU A 266 -22.68 -10.28 -4.32
C GLU A 266 -22.50 -10.71 -5.79
N LEU A 267 -22.18 -11.99 -6.02
CA LEU A 267 -22.02 -12.56 -7.35
C LEU A 267 -23.31 -12.42 -8.17
N GLU A 268 -24.45 -12.81 -7.59
CA GLU A 268 -25.77 -12.70 -8.22
C GLU A 268 -26.11 -11.24 -8.55
N SER A 269 -25.81 -10.30 -7.64
CA SER A 269 -26.01 -8.87 -7.87
C SER A 269 -25.16 -8.34 -9.04
N LEU A 270 -23.87 -8.71 -9.10
CA LEU A 270 -22.98 -8.25 -10.18
C LEU A 270 -23.32 -8.88 -11.53
N GLN A 271 -23.82 -10.13 -11.54
CA GLN A 271 -24.32 -10.78 -12.74
C GLN A 271 -25.53 -10.05 -13.31
N ALA A 272 -26.51 -9.70 -12.46
CA ALA A 272 -27.66 -8.91 -12.87
C ALA A 272 -27.27 -7.51 -13.39
N GLU A 273 -26.30 -6.84 -12.74
CA GLU A 273 -25.77 -5.56 -13.22
C GLU A 273 -25.12 -5.69 -14.61
N LEU A 274 -24.33 -6.75 -14.83
CA LEU A 274 -23.69 -7.00 -16.11
C LEU A 274 -24.70 -7.28 -17.23
N GLU A 275 -25.76 -8.04 -16.96
CA GLU A 275 -26.85 -8.29 -17.91
C GLU A 275 -27.55 -6.98 -18.29
N SER A 276 -27.86 -6.12 -17.32
CA SER A 276 -28.51 -4.84 -17.57
C SER A 276 -27.70 -3.92 -18.50
N LEU A 277 -26.37 -3.89 -18.32
CA LEU A 277 -25.47 -3.09 -19.16
C LEU A 277 -25.29 -3.66 -20.56
N GLN A 278 -25.38 -4.99 -20.72
CA GLN A 278 -25.29 -5.64 -22.03
C GLN A 278 -26.55 -5.42 -22.87
N VAL A 279 -27.72 -5.32 -22.23
CA VAL A 279 -28.98 -4.97 -22.91
C VAL A 279 -29.01 -3.49 -23.35
N ALA A 280 -28.22 -2.63 -22.71
CA ALA A 280 -28.14 -1.19 -22.99
C ALA A 280 -27.07 -0.79 -24.03
N LEU A 281 -26.30 -1.75 -24.56
CA LEU A 281 -25.24 -1.57 -25.57
C LEU A 281 -25.75 -1.88 -26.99
#